data_AF-A0A7W0LWX4-F1
#
_entry.id   AF-A0A7W0LWX4-F1
#
_cell.length_a   1.000
_cell.length_b   1.000
_cell.length_c   1.000
_cell.angle_alpha   90.00
_cell.angle_beta   90.00
_cell.angle_gamma   90.00
#
_symmetry.space_group_name_H-M   'P 1'
#
loop_
_entity.id
_entity.type
_entity.pdbx_description
1 polymer ?
#
loop_
_entity_poly.entity_id
_entity_poly.type
_entity_poly.pdbx_seq_one_letter_code
_entity_poly.pdbx_strand_id
1 'polypeptide(L)'
;HRALGLAARDGAARLTPDPGRTLVAMSGGVDSAAAAQLALDSGDHVLAVTLELWSDPGTDGERSCCSPQAVTGARALAHGMGIPHLTLDLRDEFRTAVVDDFLAGYAAGVTPNPCVRCNGLVRFDSMLALAGRLGAARLATGHYARIARDAEGPLVRAGVDAAKDQSYVLARLTGAELERLRFPLGELEKPRVRELAAEAGLPVADKRESQDLCFLAGTDTRDFMRRHGSSKVHRGAVPSFDAGGLQRGAVPPFDGIRAVPPFDAIPASGDIVDRDGRLLGRHSGHHGFTVGQRRGIGVSAAEPLYVLSKDARRNRVVVGPRAALATRRVGLSPVHMHRAGSAVQAVRLRYGAPAIPCTFAEVDAGAHESLVLELDRDVRGAAPGQTACLTRGDLVVGWGTIAGG
;
A
#
# COMPACT_ATOMS: atom_id res chain seq x y z
N HIS A 1 10.86 13.42 22.48
CA HIS A 1 9.89 13.25 21.38
C HIS A 1 9.46 11.81 21.16
N ARG A 2 10.36 10.84 20.89
CA ARG A 2 9.95 9.41 20.91
C ARG A 2 9.25 9.03 22.22
N ALA A 3 9.73 9.52 23.36
CA ALA A 3 9.07 9.35 24.64
C ALA A 3 7.63 9.92 24.70
N LEU A 4 7.35 11.06 24.04
CA LEU A 4 5.99 11.62 23.95
C LEU A 4 5.11 10.80 23.01
N GLY A 5 5.67 10.34 21.89
CA GLY A 5 5.00 9.42 20.99
C GLY A 5 4.68 8.08 21.64
N LEU A 6 5.60 7.52 22.41
CA LEU A 6 5.43 6.31 23.20
C LEU A 6 4.39 6.52 24.30
N ALA A 7 4.47 7.60 25.08
CA ALA A 7 3.47 7.93 26.10
C ALA A 7 2.07 8.11 25.51
N ALA A 8 1.95 8.75 24.34
CA ALA A 8 0.69 8.87 23.62
C ALA A 8 0.22 7.53 23.03
N ARG A 9 1.13 6.67 22.59
CA ARG A 9 0.82 5.31 22.09
C ARG A 9 0.31 4.40 23.22
N ASP A 10 0.99 4.44 24.36
CA ASP A 10 0.72 3.59 25.53
C ASP A 10 -0.46 4.12 26.37
N GLY A 11 -1.08 5.23 25.94
CA GLY A 11 -2.28 5.80 26.54
C GLY A 11 -2.03 6.62 27.81
N ALA A 12 -0.77 6.88 28.15
CA ALA A 12 -0.37 7.72 29.28
C ALA A 12 -0.69 9.21 29.05
N ALA A 13 -0.85 9.63 27.81
CA ALA A 13 -1.33 10.96 27.44
C ALA A 13 -2.68 10.87 26.72
N ARG A 14 -3.74 11.36 27.37
CA ARG A 14 -5.06 11.54 26.76
C ARG A 14 -5.47 13.00 26.85
N LEU A 15 -5.85 13.58 25.72
CA LEU A 15 -6.39 14.92 25.67
C LEU A 15 -7.92 14.87 25.60
N THR A 16 -8.57 15.90 26.11
CA THR A 16 -10.02 16.06 25.97
C THR A 16 -10.40 16.10 24.49
N PRO A 17 -11.47 15.38 24.08
CA PRO A 17 -12.01 15.46 22.72
C PRO A 17 -12.33 16.89 22.32
N ASP A 18 -11.97 17.24 21.09
CA ASP A 18 -12.15 18.57 20.52
C ASP A 18 -12.59 18.42 19.05
N PRO A 19 -13.83 18.83 18.70
CA PRO A 19 -14.34 18.71 17.34
C PRO A 19 -13.57 19.56 16.32
N GLY A 20 -12.92 20.63 16.78
CA GLY A 20 -12.04 21.47 15.97
C GLY A 20 -10.65 20.87 15.75
N ARG A 21 -10.29 19.78 16.43
CA ARG A 21 -8.95 19.21 16.37
C ARG A 21 -8.78 18.20 15.25
N THR A 22 -7.74 18.41 14.45
CA THR A 22 -7.35 17.53 13.34
C THR A 22 -5.92 17.06 13.54
N LEU A 23 -5.72 15.74 13.52
CA LEU A 23 -4.40 15.14 13.39
C LEU A 23 -4.02 15.08 11.92
N VAL A 24 -2.87 15.62 11.53
CA VAL A 24 -2.37 15.59 10.15
C VAL A 24 -1.17 14.66 10.03
N ALA A 25 -1.24 13.69 9.12
CA ALA A 25 -0.11 12.82 8.82
C ALA A 25 0.91 13.56 7.92
N MET A 26 2.05 13.94 8.51
CA MET A 26 3.12 14.69 7.83
C MET A 26 4.29 13.78 7.46
N SER A 27 4.55 13.64 6.15
CA SER A 27 5.70 12.90 5.62
C SER A 27 6.93 13.76 5.36
N GLY A 28 6.82 15.08 5.55
CA GLY A 28 7.88 16.05 5.22
C GLY A 28 8.01 16.33 3.71
N GLY A 29 7.00 15.93 2.93
CA GLY A 29 6.83 16.31 1.53
C GLY A 29 5.77 17.40 1.35
N VAL A 30 5.75 18.01 0.16
CA VAL A 30 4.85 19.12 -0.20
C VAL A 30 3.38 18.80 0.05
N ASP A 31 2.93 17.60 -0.29
CA ASP A 31 1.52 17.21 -0.19
C ASP A 31 1.02 17.23 1.26
N SER A 32 1.78 16.60 2.15
CA SER A 32 1.41 16.56 3.56
C SER A 32 1.48 17.93 4.24
N ALA A 33 2.36 18.81 3.75
CA ALA A 33 2.49 20.17 4.25
C ALA A 33 1.33 21.05 3.78
N ALA A 34 0.97 20.97 2.49
CA ALA A 34 -0.20 21.64 1.96
C ALA A 34 -1.50 21.15 2.61
N ALA A 35 -1.62 19.84 2.90
CA ALA A 35 -2.77 19.31 3.64
C ALA A 35 -2.85 19.86 5.08
N ALA A 36 -1.70 20.05 5.75
CA ALA A 36 -1.64 20.69 7.06
C ALA A 36 -2.02 22.17 6.97
N GLN A 37 -1.53 22.88 5.95
CA GLN A 37 -1.86 24.28 5.71
C GLN A 37 -3.36 24.47 5.48
N LEU A 38 -3.98 23.66 4.62
CA LEU A 38 -5.43 23.71 4.37
C LEU A 38 -6.25 23.46 5.64
N ALA A 39 -5.77 22.61 6.56
CA ALA A 39 -6.42 22.41 7.85
C ALA A 39 -6.29 23.65 8.75
N LEU A 40 -5.12 24.29 8.79
CA LEU A 40 -4.92 25.57 9.49
C LEU A 40 -5.82 26.68 8.93
N ASP A 41 -5.88 26.81 7.60
CA ASP A 41 -6.69 27.82 6.90
C ASP A 41 -8.20 27.61 7.15
N SER A 42 -8.61 26.37 7.41
CA SER A 42 -9.98 26.02 7.80
C SER A 42 -10.29 26.32 9.27
N GLY A 43 -9.31 26.79 10.05
CA GLY A 43 -9.43 27.10 11.47
C GLY A 43 -9.31 25.89 12.41
N ASP A 44 -8.80 24.75 11.93
CA ASP A 44 -8.64 23.57 12.78
C ASP A 44 -7.51 23.76 13.82
N HIS A 45 -7.67 23.16 14.99
CA HIS A 45 -6.58 22.94 15.93
C HIS A 45 -5.71 21.77 15.42
N VAL A 46 -4.63 22.10 14.72
CA VAL A 46 -3.81 21.08 14.05
C VAL A 46 -2.75 20.49 14.98
N LEU A 47 -2.67 19.16 14.99
CA LEU A 47 -1.54 18.39 15.50
C LEU A 47 -0.90 17.63 14.33
N ALA A 48 0.43 17.53 14.29
CA ALA A 48 1.13 16.75 13.28
C ALA A 48 1.61 15.41 13.85
N VAL A 49 1.50 14.35 13.04
CA VAL A 49 2.15 13.05 13.31
C VAL A 49 2.99 12.61 12.12
N THR A 50 4.18 12.09 12.39
CA THR A 50 4.98 11.34 11.41
C THR A 50 5.18 9.92 11.91
N LEU A 51 5.10 8.96 10.99
CA LEU A 51 5.39 7.56 11.27
C LEU A 51 6.84 7.25 10.95
N GLU A 52 7.53 6.61 11.88
CA GLU A 52 8.80 5.95 11.62
C GLU A 52 8.53 4.47 11.37
N LEU A 53 8.72 4.03 10.13
CA LEU A 53 8.36 2.68 9.69
C LEU A 53 9.58 1.80 9.39
N TRP A 54 10.69 2.42 8.98
CA TRP A 54 11.86 1.65 8.56
C TRP A 54 13.15 2.41 8.86
N SER A 55 14.15 1.67 9.31
CA SER A 55 15.51 2.17 9.52
C SER A 55 16.48 1.07 9.13
N ASP A 56 17.15 1.26 8.00
CA ASP A 56 18.10 0.31 7.44
C ASP A 56 19.31 1.06 6.85
N PRO A 57 20.54 0.79 7.31
CA PRO A 57 21.76 1.40 6.78
C PRO A 57 21.95 1.19 5.27
N GLY A 58 21.38 0.12 4.70
CA GLY A 58 21.43 -0.17 3.27
C GLY A 58 20.37 0.55 2.44
N THR A 59 19.60 1.46 3.03
CA THR A 59 18.59 2.28 2.33
C THR A 59 18.95 3.76 2.40
N ASP A 60 18.57 4.50 1.37
CA ASP A 60 18.66 5.95 1.37
C ASP A 60 17.46 6.54 2.12
N GLY A 61 17.72 6.94 3.37
CA GLY A 61 16.72 7.53 4.24
C GLY A 61 16.12 8.83 3.68
N GLU A 62 16.80 9.58 2.84
CA GLU A 62 16.26 10.82 2.26
C GLU A 62 15.25 10.56 1.13
N ARG A 63 15.35 9.39 0.50
CA ARG A 63 14.40 8.94 -0.53
C ARG A 63 13.14 8.28 0.03
N SER A 64 13.13 7.97 1.32
CA SER A 64 11.99 7.36 2.02
C SER A 64 11.20 8.39 2.82
N CYS A 65 9.86 8.27 2.82
CA CYS A 65 8.97 9.18 3.54
C CYS A 65 8.77 8.81 5.03
N CYS A 66 9.33 7.68 5.49
CA CYS A 66 9.13 7.14 6.84
C CYS A 66 10.43 6.70 7.53
N SER A 67 11.56 7.30 7.11
CA SER A 67 12.88 7.11 7.70
C SER A 67 13.12 8.03 8.91
N PRO A 68 14.16 7.78 9.73
CA PRO A 68 14.58 8.72 10.77
C PRO A 68 14.89 10.14 10.24
N GLN A 69 15.45 10.24 9.03
CA GLN A 69 15.72 11.51 8.35
C GLN A 69 14.41 12.22 7.97
N ALA A 70 13.44 11.49 7.43
CA ALA A 70 12.13 12.02 7.08
C ALA A 70 11.36 12.51 8.30
N VAL A 71 11.42 11.79 9.43
CA VAL A 71 10.86 12.22 10.72
C VAL A 71 11.46 13.56 11.15
N THR A 72 12.78 13.70 11.04
CA THR A 72 13.47 14.93 11.43
C THR A 72 13.05 16.12 10.56
N GLY A 73 12.96 15.91 9.23
CA GLY A 73 12.51 16.93 8.29
C GLY A 73 11.03 17.30 8.47
N ALA A 74 10.15 16.31 8.66
CA ALA A 74 8.73 16.54 8.90
C ALA A 74 8.48 17.30 10.21
N ARG A 75 9.26 17.00 11.25
CA ARG A 75 9.22 17.73 12.52
C ARG A 75 9.64 19.19 12.35
N ALA A 76 10.78 19.43 11.70
CA ALA A 76 11.28 20.79 11.46
C ALA A 76 10.25 21.61 10.67
N LEU A 77 9.63 20.99 9.66
CA LEU A 77 8.57 21.60 8.87
C LEU A 77 7.33 21.92 9.71
N ALA A 78 6.82 20.96 10.48
CA ALA A 78 5.66 21.16 11.36
C ALA A 78 5.89 22.30 12.35
N HIS A 79 7.06 22.33 13.00
CA HIS A 79 7.42 23.41 13.92
C HIS A 79 7.54 24.77 13.22
N GLY A 80 8.08 24.81 11.99
CA GLY A 80 8.12 26.02 11.17
C GLY A 80 6.72 26.55 10.81
N MET A 81 5.73 25.65 10.73
CA MET A 81 4.31 25.98 10.56
C MET A 81 3.60 26.31 11.88
N GLY A 82 4.30 26.31 13.02
CA GLY A 82 3.70 26.50 14.34
C GLY A 82 2.87 25.32 14.85
N ILE A 83 3.01 24.14 14.24
CA ILE A 83 2.22 22.94 14.56
C ILE A 83 2.98 22.04 15.55
N PRO A 84 2.35 21.60 16.66
CA PRO A 84 2.92 20.57 17.53
C PRO A 84 3.12 19.24 16.80
N HIS A 85 4.28 18.62 16.96
CA HIS A 85 4.65 17.39 16.25
C HIS A 85 4.88 16.18 17.16
N LEU A 86 4.36 15.04 16.72
CA LEU A 86 4.56 13.73 17.34
C LEU A 86 5.17 12.75 16.34
N THR A 87 5.96 11.81 16.86
CA THR A 87 6.50 10.68 16.09
C THR A 87 5.93 9.40 16.65
N LEU A 88 5.36 8.56 15.78
CA LEU A 88 4.92 7.22 16.15
C LEU A 88 5.89 6.20 15.55
N ASP A 89 6.57 5.47 16.43
CA ASP A 89 7.47 4.37 16.05
C ASP A 89 6.63 3.11 15.84
N LEU A 90 6.58 2.63 14.59
CA LEU A 90 5.85 1.43 14.18
C LEU A 90 6.77 0.48 13.40
N ARG A 91 8.08 0.51 13.66
CA ARG A 91 9.06 -0.27 12.89
C ARG A 91 8.84 -1.77 12.99
N ASP A 92 8.46 -2.27 14.16
CA ASP A 92 8.24 -3.70 14.40
C ASP A 92 6.93 -4.18 13.77
N GLU A 93 5.86 -3.39 13.92
CA GLU A 93 4.58 -3.62 13.28
C GLU A 93 4.71 -3.57 11.75
N PHE A 94 5.46 -2.59 11.23
CA PHE A 94 5.73 -2.47 9.80
C PHE A 94 6.56 -3.65 9.27
N ARG A 95 7.61 -4.06 9.98
CA ARG A 95 8.42 -5.23 9.61
C ARG A 95 7.53 -6.47 9.52
N THR A 96 6.78 -6.76 10.58
CA THR A 96 5.95 -7.97 10.68
C THR A 96 4.81 -7.95 9.66
N ALA A 97 4.09 -6.84 9.56
CA ALA A 97 2.88 -6.77 8.75
C ALA A 97 3.14 -6.48 7.27
N VAL A 98 4.27 -5.87 6.88
CA VAL A 98 4.51 -5.43 5.50
C VAL A 98 5.77 -6.06 4.92
N VAL A 99 6.90 -6.00 5.62
CA VAL A 99 8.18 -6.47 5.07
C VAL A 99 8.27 -7.99 5.05
N ASP A 100 7.90 -8.66 6.13
CA ASP A 100 7.92 -10.11 6.21
C ASP A 100 6.89 -10.72 5.23
N ASP A 101 5.73 -10.09 5.06
CA ASP A 101 4.72 -10.45 4.06
C ASP A 101 5.25 -10.28 2.63
N PHE A 102 5.96 -9.18 2.37
CA PHE A 102 6.62 -8.94 1.09
C PHE A 102 7.66 -10.03 0.78
N LEU A 103 8.54 -10.35 1.73
CA LEU A 103 9.57 -11.39 1.57
C LEU A 103 8.93 -12.78 1.37
N ALA A 104 7.95 -13.13 2.19
CA ALA A 104 7.22 -14.39 2.10
C ALA A 104 6.52 -14.54 0.74
N GLY A 105 5.87 -13.48 0.25
CA GLY A 105 5.21 -13.51 -1.05
C GLY A 105 6.18 -13.70 -2.20
N TYR A 106 7.32 -13.02 -2.20
CA TYR A 106 8.34 -13.22 -3.24
C TYR A 106 8.95 -14.62 -3.21
N ALA A 107 9.20 -15.17 -2.02
CA ALA A 107 9.65 -16.55 -1.85
C ALA A 107 8.60 -17.58 -2.31
N ALA A 108 7.32 -17.22 -2.30
CA ALA A 108 6.23 -18.03 -2.83
C ALA A 108 5.93 -17.77 -4.32
N GLY A 109 6.70 -16.90 -4.99
CA GLY A 109 6.50 -16.58 -6.40
C GLY A 109 5.32 -15.64 -6.68
N VAL A 110 4.75 -14.97 -5.68
CA VAL A 110 3.77 -13.90 -5.87
C VAL A 110 4.46 -12.53 -5.87
N THR A 111 3.73 -11.47 -6.25
CA THR A 111 4.22 -10.08 -6.21
C THR A 111 3.28 -9.25 -5.32
N PRO A 112 3.56 -9.18 -4.00
CA PRO A 112 2.73 -8.44 -3.06
C PRO A 112 2.66 -6.94 -3.35
N ASN A 113 1.56 -6.29 -2.95
CA ASN A 113 1.44 -4.84 -2.94
C ASN A 113 1.62 -4.27 -1.51
N PRO A 114 2.85 -3.86 -1.13
CA PRO A 114 3.12 -3.43 0.25
C PRO A 114 2.45 -2.10 0.61
N CYS A 115 2.18 -1.21 -0.35
CA CYS A 115 1.56 0.10 -0.07
C CYS A 115 0.09 -0.04 0.31
N VAL A 116 -0.68 -0.82 -0.45
CA VAL A 116 -2.09 -1.10 -0.14
C VAL A 116 -2.21 -1.78 1.23
N ARG A 117 -1.30 -2.72 1.53
CA ARG A 117 -1.25 -3.41 2.81
C ARG A 117 -0.88 -2.47 3.96
N CYS A 118 0.18 -1.67 3.81
CA CYS A 118 0.63 -0.71 4.81
C CYS A 118 -0.46 0.29 5.15
N ASN A 119 -1.14 0.85 4.15
CA ASN A 119 -2.23 1.79 4.38
C ASN A 119 -3.36 1.12 5.18
N GLY A 120 -3.83 -0.04 4.75
CA GLY A 120 -4.99 -0.70 5.39
C GLY A 120 -4.72 -1.36 6.76
N LEU A 121 -3.47 -1.70 7.11
CA LEU A 121 -3.17 -2.50 8.31
C LEU A 121 -2.27 -1.82 9.34
N VAL A 122 -1.47 -0.83 8.93
CA VAL A 122 -0.43 -0.26 9.79
C VAL A 122 -0.64 1.24 9.94
N ARG A 123 -0.81 1.94 8.82
CA ARG A 123 -0.76 3.41 8.79
C ARG A 123 -1.99 4.02 9.46
N PHE A 124 -3.17 3.75 8.90
CA PHE A 124 -4.38 4.46 9.30
C PHE A 124 -4.86 4.04 10.68
N ASP A 125 -4.82 2.75 11.02
CA ASP A 125 -5.26 2.20 12.31
C ASP A 125 -4.54 2.86 13.47
N SER A 126 -3.20 2.85 13.42
CA SER A 126 -2.35 3.40 14.48
C SER A 126 -2.50 4.93 14.57
N MET A 127 -2.66 5.62 13.44
CA MET A 127 -2.90 7.07 13.43
C MET A 127 -4.31 7.44 13.92
N LEU A 128 -5.35 6.67 13.61
CA LEU A 128 -6.72 6.89 14.08
C LEU A 128 -6.86 6.59 15.58
N ALA A 129 -6.16 5.57 16.08
CA ALA A 129 -6.05 5.29 17.51
C ALA A 129 -5.33 6.44 18.24
N LEU A 130 -4.21 6.91 17.69
CA LEU A 130 -3.51 8.08 18.22
C LEU A 130 -4.39 9.34 18.17
N ALA A 131 -5.09 9.60 17.07
CA ALA A 131 -6.03 10.72 16.94
C ALA A 131 -7.08 10.67 18.06
N GLY A 132 -7.64 9.50 18.34
CA GLY A 132 -8.58 9.31 19.45
C GLY A 132 -7.97 9.67 20.81
N ARG A 133 -6.74 9.21 21.09
CA ARG A 133 -6.03 9.54 22.34
C ARG A 133 -5.70 11.03 22.46
N LEU A 134 -5.41 11.69 21.34
CA LEU A 134 -5.15 13.13 21.29
C LEU A 134 -6.44 13.98 21.20
N GLY A 135 -7.61 13.37 21.34
CA GLY A 135 -8.90 14.06 21.26
C GLY A 135 -9.18 14.69 19.89
N ALA A 136 -8.49 14.26 18.83
CA ALA A 136 -8.71 14.72 17.47
C ALA A 136 -9.91 14.00 16.85
N ALA A 137 -10.89 14.79 16.39
CA ALA A 137 -12.07 14.28 15.72
C ALA A 137 -11.73 13.69 14.34
N ARG A 138 -10.71 14.25 13.67
CA ARG A 138 -10.36 13.96 12.28
C ARG A 138 -8.89 13.58 12.14
N LEU A 139 -8.61 12.77 11.11
CA LEU A 139 -7.27 12.47 10.61
C LEU A 139 -7.18 12.91 9.14
N ALA A 140 -6.36 13.92 8.87
CA ALA A 140 -6.09 14.39 7.51
C ALA A 140 -4.77 13.82 6.98
N THR A 141 -4.73 13.52 5.69
CA THR A 141 -3.51 13.08 5.00
C THR A 141 -3.38 13.75 3.64
N GLY A 142 -2.16 13.86 3.13
CA GLY A 142 -1.89 14.39 1.79
C GLY A 142 -2.18 13.42 0.64
N HIS A 143 -3.19 12.56 0.77
CA HIS A 143 -3.58 11.65 -0.32
C HIS A 143 -4.49 12.36 -1.33
N TYR A 144 -4.26 12.09 -2.61
CA TYR A 144 -5.10 12.53 -3.73
C TYR A 144 -6.25 11.56 -3.96
N ALA A 145 -7.23 11.62 -3.07
CA ALA A 145 -8.46 10.86 -3.15
C ALA A 145 -9.57 11.67 -2.51
N ARG A 146 -10.82 11.28 -2.74
CA ARG A 146 -12.00 11.92 -2.16
C ARG A 146 -12.79 10.90 -1.36
N ILE A 147 -13.70 11.41 -0.53
CA ILE A 147 -14.66 10.58 0.19
C ILE A 147 -16.03 10.99 -0.33
N ALA A 148 -16.76 10.05 -0.91
CA ALA A 148 -18.15 10.23 -1.29
C ALA A 148 -19.03 9.42 -0.36
N ARG A 149 -20.31 9.79 -0.27
CA ARG A 149 -21.31 9.05 0.50
C ARG A 149 -22.47 8.67 -0.39
N ASP A 150 -22.94 7.45 -0.22
CA ASP A 150 -24.25 7.01 -0.70
C ASP A 150 -25.12 6.60 0.49
N ALA A 151 -26.26 5.96 0.24
CA ALA A 151 -27.21 5.54 1.27
C ALA A 151 -26.63 4.53 2.29
N GLU A 152 -25.58 3.80 1.92
CA GLU A 152 -24.94 2.78 2.78
C GLU A 152 -23.69 3.32 3.49
N GLY A 153 -23.34 4.60 3.29
CA GLY A 153 -22.24 5.27 3.99
C GLY A 153 -21.09 5.71 3.06
N PRO A 154 -19.90 5.98 3.63
CA PRO A 154 -18.79 6.55 2.88
C PRO A 154 -18.03 5.51 2.04
N LEU A 155 -17.55 5.95 0.88
CA LEU A 155 -16.68 5.21 -0.03
C LEU A 155 -15.49 6.08 -0.44
N VAL A 156 -14.37 5.44 -0.75
CA VAL A 156 -13.25 6.10 -1.43
C VAL A 156 -13.68 6.45 -2.85
N ARG A 157 -13.41 7.69 -3.25
CA ARG A 157 -13.63 8.21 -4.60
C ARG A 157 -12.30 8.66 -5.20
N ALA A 158 -12.13 8.50 -6.50
CA ALA A 158 -10.93 8.97 -7.20
C ALA A 158 -10.73 10.49 -7.00
N GLY A 159 -9.47 10.90 -6.85
CA GLY A 159 -9.10 12.32 -6.85
C GLY A 159 -9.39 12.98 -8.21
N VAL A 160 -9.52 14.31 -8.23
CA VAL A 160 -9.74 15.04 -9.49
C VAL A 160 -8.53 14.97 -10.43
N ASP A 161 -7.32 14.92 -9.87
CA ASP A 161 -6.08 14.73 -10.61
C ASP A 161 -5.88 13.24 -10.94
N ALA A 162 -6.23 12.84 -12.17
CA ALA A 162 -6.11 11.47 -12.62
C ALA A 162 -4.66 10.94 -12.63
N ALA A 163 -3.66 11.82 -12.78
CA ALA A 163 -2.24 11.43 -12.77
C ALA A 163 -1.74 11.16 -11.35
N LYS A 164 -2.42 11.73 -10.34
CA LYS A 164 -2.07 11.59 -8.93
C LYS A 164 -3.04 10.74 -8.12
N ASP A 165 -4.16 10.32 -8.71
CA ASP A 165 -5.20 9.54 -8.03
C ASP A 165 -4.62 8.37 -7.22
N GLN A 166 -4.93 8.41 -5.92
CA GLN A 166 -4.48 7.44 -4.92
C GLN A 166 -5.62 6.55 -4.41
N SER A 167 -6.82 6.61 -4.99
CA SER A 167 -7.95 5.75 -4.57
C SER A 167 -7.60 4.25 -4.56
N TYR A 168 -6.77 3.79 -5.50
CA TYR A 168 -6.31 2.40 -5.55
C TYR A 168 -5.51 1.97 -4.30
N VAL A 169 -4.60 2.82 -3.79
CA VAL A 169 -3.80 2.49 -2.60
C VAL A 169 -4.58 2.62 -1.30
N LEU A 170 -5.80 3.15 -1.38
CA LEU A 170 -6.75 3.33 -0.29
C LEU A 170 -7.92 2.34 -0.36
N ALA A 171 -7.91 1.39 -1.31
CA ALA A 171 -9.05 0.52 -1.57
C ALA A 171 -9.49 -0.34 -0.36
N ARG A 172 -8.55 -0.62 0.55
CA ARG A 172 -8.79 -1.40 1.78
C ARG A 172 -9.43 -0.62 2.93
N LEU A 173 -9.57 0.70 2.81
CA LEU A 173 -10.21 1.50 3.85
C LEU A 173 -11.68 1.11 4.03
N THR A 174 -12.08 1.00 5.28
CA THR A 174 -13.44 0.68 5.70
C THR A 174 -14.29 1.94 5.86
N GLY A 175 -15.62 1.79 5.81
CA GLY A 175 -16.54 2.91 6.04
C GLY A 175 -16.29 3.62 7.38
N ALA A 176 -16.06 2.86 8.45
CA ALA A 176 -15.78 3.39 9.78
C ALA A 176 -14.49 4.25 9.85
N GLU A 177 -13.46 3.87 9.10
CA GLU A 177 -12.24 4.69 9.00
C GLU A 177 -12.52 5.97 8.20
N LEU A 178 -13.25 5.85 7.08
CA LEU A 178 -13.58 6.98 6.22
C LEU A 178 -14.41 8.06 6.92
N GLU A 179 -15.22 7.71 7.93
CA GLU A 179 -15.93 8.69 8.77
C GLU A 179 -14.98 9.72 9.40
N ARG A 180 -13.80 9.26 9.83
CA ARG A 180 -12.80 10.06 10.56
C ARG A 180 -11.71 10.61 9.66
N LEU A 181 -11.59 10.12 8.43
CA LEU A 181 -10.54 10.54 7.50
C LEU A 181 -10.92 11.79 6.71
N ARG A 182 -9.90 12.56 6.35
CA ARG A 182 -10.00 13.69 5.42
C ARG A 182 -8.85 13.63 4.41
N PHE A 183 -9.15 13.95 3.16
CA PHE A 183 -8.20 14.03 2.06
C PHE A 183 -8.26 15.42 1.41
N PRO A 184 -7.65 16.45 2.04
CA PRO A 184 -7.80 17.83 1.59
C PRO A 184 -7.34 18.10 0.15
N LEU A 185 -6.44 17.26 -0.36
CA LEU A 185 -5.90 17.40 -1.72
C LEU A 185 -6.76 16.72 -2.79
N GLY A 186 -7.83 16.02 -2.40
CA GLY A 186 -8.66 15.22 -3.32
C GLY A 186 -9.35 16.04 -4.42
N GLU A 187 -9.61 17.31 -4.15
CA GLU A 187 -10.26 18.27 -5.07
C GLU A 187 -9.25 19.18 -5.79
N LEU A 188 -7.94 18.91 -5.64
CA LEU A 188 -6.89 19.75 -6.20
C LEU A 188 -6.02 18.97 -7.20
N GLU A 189 -5.60 19.67 -8.25
CA GLU A 189 -4.52 19.22 -9.10
C GLU A 189 -3.15 19.51 -8.49
N LYS A 190 -2.16 18.66 -8.77
CA LYS A 190 -0.81 18.79 -8.22
C LYS A 190 -0.18 20.17 -8.40
N PRO A 191 -0.31 20.86 -9.56
CA PRO A 191 0.21 22.22 -9.71
C PRO A 191 -0.36 23.17 -8.65
N ARG A 192 -1.67 23.13 -8.41
CA ARG A 192 -2.31 23.98 -7.40
C ARG A 192 -1.82 23.68 -5.98
N VAL A 193 -1.52 22.42 -5.67
CA VAL A 193 -0.94 22.04 -4.37
C VAL A 193 0.45 22.66 -4.17
N ARG A 194 1.27 22.74 -5.24
CA ARG A 194 2.58 23.40 -5.18
C ARG A 194 2.44 24.91 -5.05
N GLU A 195 1.48 25.52 -5.75
CA GLU A 195 1.17 26.95 -5.61
C GLU A 195 0.75 27.30 -4.19
N LEU A 196 -0.20 26.55 -3.59
CA LEU A 196 -0.61 26.73 -2.20
C LEU A 196 0.57 26.63 -1.23
N ALA A 197 1.47 25.67 -1.46
CA ALA A 197 2.67 25.54 -0.65
C ALA A 197 3.62 26.73 -0.80
N ALA A 198 3.76 27.28 -2.01
CA ALA A 198 4.57 28.47 -2.27
C ALA A 198 3.94 29.74 -1.68
N GLU A 199 2.63 29.92 -1.84
CA GLU A 199 1.84 31.02 -1.26
C GLU A 199 1.97 31.05 0.28
N ALA A 200 1.97 29.88 0.92
CA ALA A 200 2.18 29.72 2.35
C ALA A 200 3.66 29.78 2.79
N GLY A 201 4.60 30.05 1.86
CA GLY A 201 6.03 30.14 2.16
C GLY A 201 6.66 28.84 2.63
N LEU A 202 6.08 27.67 2.28
CA LEU A 202 6.57 26.38 2.74
C LEU A 202 7.87 26.01 2.00
N PRO A 203 8.97 25.66 2.70
CA PRO A 203 10.27 25.38 2.09
C PRO A 203 10.30 24.10 1.24
N VAL A 204 9.20 23.34 1.26
CA VAL A 204 9.04 22.09 0.51
C VAL A 204 8.26 22.26 -0.79
N ALA A 205 7.85 23.48 -1.17
CA ALA A 205 7.04 23.74 -2.37
C ALA A 205 7.62 23.12 -3.65
N ASP A 206 8.95 23.17 -3.82
CA ASP A 206 9.67 22.61 -4.97
C ASP A 206 10.25 21.20 -4.72
N LYS A 207 10.05 20.65 -3.53
CA LYS A 207 10.60 19.34 -3.18
C LYS A 207 10.07 18.26 -4.13
N ARG A 208 10.97 17.40 -4.59
CA ARG A 208 10.61 16.23 -5.40
C ARG A 208 9.87 15.21 -4.52
N GLU A 209 8.95 14.50 -5.15
CA GLU A 209 8.19 13.44 -4.47
C GLU A 209 9.03 12.18 -4.32
N SER A 210 8.83 11.46 -3.20
CA SER A 210 9.36 10.11 -3.03
C SER A 210 8.62 9.14 -3.95
N GLN A 211 9.35 8.42 -4.80
CA GLN A 211 8.78 7.48 -5.79
C GLN A 211 9.05 6.00 -5.45
N ASP A 212 9.93 5.71 -4.49
CA ASP A 212 10.34 4.36 -4.14
C ASP A 212 9.44 3.74 -3.07
N LEU A 213 9.37 2.41 -3.02
CA LEU A 213 8.88 1.70 -1.83
C LEU A 213 9.72 2.13 -0.63
N CYS A 214 9.07 2.51 0.47
CA CYS A 214 9.73 3.16 1.61
C CYS A 214 10.91 2.38 2.21
N PHE A 215 10.90 1.05 2.10
CA PHE A 215 11.97 0.15 2.58
C PHE A 215 12.94 -0.32 1.48
N LEU A 216 12.67 0.01 0.20
CA LEU A 216 13.59 -0.19 -0.93
C LEU A 216 14.22 1.11 -1.40
N ALA A 217 14.03 2.22 -0.69
CA ALA A 217 14.54 3.53 -1.09
C ALA A 217 16.06 3.47 -1.32
N GLY A 218 16.49 3.74 -2.55
CA GLY A 218 17.90 3.70 -2.94
C GLY A 218 18.55 2.31 -3.00
N THR A 219 17.80 1.21 -2.87
CA THR A 219 18.31 -0.16 -2.99
C THR A 219 17.46 -0.98 -3.97
N ASP A 220 18.07 -1.95 -4.64
CA ASP A 220 17.32 -2.86 -5.50
C ASP A 220 16.65 -4.00 -4.70
N THR A 221 15.59 -4.57 -5.27
CA THR A 221 14.81 -5.63 -4.62
C THR A 221 15.64 -6.88 -4.30
N ARG A 222 16.65 -7.20 -5.12
CA ARG A 222 17.50 -8.39 -4.96
C ARG A 222 18.44 -8.21 -3.77
N ASP A 223 19.08 -7.06 -3.68
CA ASP A 223 19.97 -6.69 -2.59
C ASP A 223 19.21 -6.60 -1.27
N PHE A 224 18.01 -6.03 -1.28
CA PHE A 224 17.13 -6.03 -0.12
C PHE A 224 16.81 -7.45 0.35
N MET A 225 16.39 -8.32 -0.57
CA MET A 225 16.08 -9.72 -0.26
C MET A 225 17.28 -10.48 0.30
N ARG A 226 18.48 -10.28 -0.25
CA ARG A 226 19.70 -10.91 0.27
C ARG A 226 19.98 -10.52 1.71
N ARG A 227 19.72 -9.26 2.08
CA ARG A 227 20.00 -8.75 3.44
C ARG A 227 18.94 -9.17 4.46
N HIS A 228 17.69 -9.29 4.04
CA HIS A 228 16.55 -9.50 4.96
C HIS A 228 15.90 -10.88 4.87
N GLY A 229 16.17 -11.66 3.81
CA GLY A 229 15.55 -12.96 3.57
C GLY A 229 15.97 -14.06 4.55
N SER A 230 17.20 -14.02 5.07
CA SER A 230 17.73 -14.98 6.05
C SER A 230 17.20 -14.77 7.47
N SER A 231 16.48 -13.67 7.72
CA SER A 231 15.90 -13.39 9.02
C SER A 231 14.74 -14.35 9.26
N LYS A 232 14.77 -15.10 10.37
CA LYS A 232 13.60 -15.84 10.86
C LYS A 232 12.39 -14.92 10.76
N VAL A 233 11.41 -15.27 9.91
CA VAL A 233 10.14 -14.54 9.81
C VAL A 233 9.64 -14.35 11.24
N HIS A 234 9.50 -13.10 11.67
CA HIS A 234 9.09 -12.83 13.04
C HIS A 234 7.62 -13.21 13.13
N ARG A 235 7.34 -14.41 13.66
CA ARG A 235 5.97 -14.86 13.97
C ARG A 235 5.48 -14.15 15.23
N GLY A 236 5.46 -12.82 15.21
CA GLY A 236 4.80 -11.99 16.22
C GLY A 236 3.37 -11.71 15.77
N ALA A 237 2.41 -11.78 16.68
CA ALA A 237 1.08 -11.21 16.41
C ALA A 237 1.25 -9.69 16.19
N VAL A 238 0.67 -9.15 15.11
CA VAL A 238 0.53 -7.68 14.98
C VAL A 238 -0.40 -7.24 16.12
N PRO A 239 0.05 -6.36 17.04
CA PRO A 239 -0.82 -5.90 18.12
C PRO A 239 -2.05 -5.21 17.53
N SER A 240 -3.25 -5.70 17.84
CA SER A 240 -4.48 -4.99 17.54
C SER A 240 -4.58 -3.78 18.46
N PHE A 241 -4.60 -2.57 17.91
CA PHE A 241 -4.88 -1.38 18.69
C PHE A 241 -6.39 -1.32 18.96
N ASP A 242 -6.79 -1.39 20.22
CA ASP A 242 -8.17 -1.17 20.67
C ASP A 242 -8.56 0.31 20.44
N ALA A 243 -8.88 0.64 19.19
CA ALA A 243 -9.65 1.81 18.85
C ALA A 243 -11.12 1.48 19.06
N GLY A 244 -11.59 1.56 20.31
CA GLY A 244 -13.02 1.55 20.68
C GLY A 244 -13.93 0.72 19.77
N GLY A 245 -13.95 -0.60 19.96
CA GLY A 245 -15.06 -1.45 19.53
C GLY A 245 -14.97 -2.12 18.15
N LEU A 246 -13.98 -1.84 17.29
CA LEU A 246 -13.73 -2.68 16.11
C LEU A 246 -12.54 -3.61 16.36
N GLN A 247 -12.81 -4.83 16.83
CA GLN A 247 -11.85 -5.92 16.69
C GLN A 247 -11.66 -6.19 15.20
N ARG A 248 -10.52 -5.79 14.64
CA ARG A 248 -10.02 -6.47 13.45
C ARG A 248 -9.65 -7.87 13.91
N GLY A 249 -10.40 -8.87 13.46
CA GLY A 249 -9.90 -10.24 13.48
C GLY A 249 -8.48 -10.21 12.90
N ALA A 250 -7.54 -10.91 13.55
CA ALA A 250 -6.15 -10.98 13.13
C ALA A 250 -6.11 -11.15 11.60
N VAL A 251 -5.54 -10.20 10.88
CA VAL A 251 -5.40 -10.34 9.43
C VAL A 251 -4.42 -11.47 9.22
N PRO A 252 -4.85 -12.64 8.71
CA PRO A 252 -3.95 -13.75 8.58
C PRO A 252 -2.81 -13.34 7.62
N PRO A 253 -1.57 -13.80 7.85
CA PRO A 253 -0.56 -13.78 6.78
C PRO A 253 -1.18 -14.44 5.55
N PHE A 254 -0.81 -14.05 4.31
CA PHE A 254 -1.37 -14.60 3.05
C PHE A 254 -1.97 -16.01 3.22
N ASP A 255 -3.28 -16.07 3.42
CA ASP A 255 -3.97 -17.34 3.66
C ASP A 255 -4.00 -18.08 2.32
N GLY A 256 -3.09 -19.05 2.21
CA GLY A 256 -2.80 -19.77 0.97
C GLY A 256 -1.40 -20.36 0.91
N ILE A 257 -0.44 -19.84 1.67
CA ILE A 257 0.92 -20.41 1.69
C ILE A 257 1.13 -21.25 2.95
N ARG A 258 0.79 -22.54 2.86
CA ARG A 258 0.87 -23.52 3.97
C ARG A 258 2.28 -23.73 4.54
N ALA A 259 3.33 -23.30 3.84
CA ALA A 259 4.70 -23.16 4.34
C ALA A 259 5.54 -22.45 3.27
N VAL A 260 6.14 -21.30 3.60
CA VAL A 260 7.19 -20.69 2.78
C VAL A 260 8.52 -21.28 3.26
N PRO A 261 9.35 -21.89 2.39
CA PRO A 261 10.70 -22.28 2.79
C PRO A 261 11.48 -21.04 3.22
N PRO A 262 12.32 -21.10 4.27
CA PRO A 262 13.21 -19.99 4.61
C PRO A 262 14.00 -19.58 3.36
N PHE A 263 14.28 -18.28 3.20
CA PHE A 263 14.86 -17.74 1.95
C PHE A 263 16.17 -18.44 1.56
N ASP A 264 16.94 -18.87 2.57
CA ASP A 264 18.19 -19.62 2.41
C ASP A 264 18.00 -21.08 1.91
N ALA A 265 16.77 -21.58 1.90
CA ALA A 265 16.40 -22.90 1.37
C ALA A 265 15.94 -22.88 -0.09
N ILE A 266 15.85 -21.70 -0.74
CA ILE A 266 15.62 -21.62 -2.18
C ILE A 266 16.95 -21.94 -2.88
N PRO A 267 17.02 -22.96 -3.76
CA PRO A 267 18.27 -23.32 -4.43
C PRO A 267 18.91 -22.12 -5.14
N ALA A 268 20.23 -21.98 -4.99
CA ALA A 268 21.00 -20.88 -5.59
C ALA A 268 20.88 -20.81 -7.12
N SER A 269 20.46 -21.90 -7.77
CA SER A 269 20.17 -21.96 -9.20
C SER A 269 18.81 -22.59 -9.47
N GLY A 270 18.08 -22.03 -10.44
CA GLY A 270 16.78 -22.52 -10.90
C GLY A 270 16.66 -22.51 -12.42
N ASP A 271 15.61 -23.13 -12.95
CA ASP A 271 15.41 -23.32 -14.38
C ASP A 271 14.52 -22.24 -14.99
N ILE A 272 14.95 -21.69 -16.13
CA ILE A 272 14.08 -20.93 -17.04
C ILE A 272 13.55 -21.91 -18.09
N VAL A 273 12.24 -22.07 -18.16
CA VAL A 273 11.60 -23.00 -19.11
C VAL A 273 10.56 -22.32 -19.97
N ASP A 274 10.23 -22.90 -21.12
CA ASP A 274 9.02 -22.53 -21.86
C ASP A 274 7.75 -23.18 -21.28
N ARG A 275 6.62 -22.96 -21.96
CA ARG A 275 5.30 -23.50 -21.57
C ARG A 275 5.22 -25.03 -21.62
N ASP A 276 6.03 -25.66 -22.46
CA ASP A 276 6.10 -27.12 -22.60
C ASP A 276 7.10 -27.73 -21.60
N GLY A 277 7.72 -26.88 -20.77
CA GLY A 277 8.67 -27.28 -19.75
C GLY A 277 10.09 -27.51 -20.27
N ARG A 278 10.37 -27.14 -21.53
CA ARG A 278 11.71 -27.24 -22.12
C ARG A 278 12.64 -26.22 -21.48
N LEU A 279 13.82 -26.66 -21.07
CA LEU A 279 14.84 -25.81 -20.50
C LEU A 279 15.40 -24.83 -21.54
N LEU A 280 15.35 -23.54 -21.22
CA LEU A 280 15.88 -22.44 -22.03
C LEU A 280 17.12 -21.79 -21.41
N GLY A 281 17.28 -21.91 -20.08
CA GLY A 281 18.42 -21.34 -19.37
C GLY A 281 18.31 -21.54 -17.86
N ARG A 282 19.21 -20.89 -17.12
CA ARG A 282 19.22 -20.94 -15.65
C ARG A 282 19.23 -19.54 -15.06
N HIS A 283 18.77 -19.44 -13.82
CA HIS A 283 18.73 -18.20 -13.06
C HIS A 283 19.18 -18.40 -11.62
N SER A 284 19.45 -17.30 -10.90
CA SER A 284 19.94 -17.32 -9.51
C SER A 284 18.83 -17.27 -8.45
N GLY A 285 17.67 -17.88 -8.73
CA GLY A 285 16.47 -17.82 -7.89
C GLY A 285 15.27 -17.09 -8.52
N HIS A 286 14.07 -17.65 -8.36
CA HIS A 286 12.86 -17.21 -9.06
C HIS A 286 12.31 -15.88 -8.54
N HIS A 287 12.65 -15.50 -7.30
CA HIS A 287 12.25 -14.24 -6.66
C HIS A 287 12.78 -12.99 -7.40
N GLY A 288 13.87 -13.13 -8.17
CA GLY A 288 14.40 -12.06 -9.01
C GLY A 288 13.54 -11.73 -10.24
N PHE A 289 12.43 -12.43 -10.44
CA PHE A 289 11.54 -12.30 -11.59
C PHE A 289 10.15 -11.84 -11.17
N THR A 290 9.54 -10.99 -12.00
CA THR A 290 8.14 -10.56 -11.86
C THR A 290 7.33 -11.01 -13.07
N VAL A 291 6.10 -11.49 -12.86
CA VAL A 291 5.19 -11.85 -13.97
C VAL A 291 5.00 -10.63 -14.89
N GLY A 292 5.16 -10.84 -16.20
CA GLY A 292 5.15 -9.78 -17.22
C GLY A 292 6.51 -9.12 -17.47
N GLN A 293 7.57 -9.47 -16.73
CA GLN A 293 8.93 -8.99 -16.98
C GLN A 293 9.44 -9.47 -18.34
N ARG A 294 10.07 -8.56 -19.09
CA ARG A 294 10.76 -8.83 -20.37
C ARG A 294 12.29 -8.76 -20.26
N ARG A 295 12.79 -7.72 -19.57
CA ARG A 295 14.24 -7.45 -19.48
C ARG A 295 14.86 -8.30 -18.38
N GLY A 296 16.15 -8.64 -18.54
CA GLY A 296 16.91 -9.36 -17.50
C GLY A 296 16.52 -10.84 -17.35
N ILE A 297 15.88 -11.45 -18.35
CA ILE A 297 15.55 -12.88 -18.32
C ILE A 297 16.80 -13.74 -18.55
N GLY A 298 17.75 -13.27 -19.38
CA GLY A 298 19.04 -13.96 -19.58
C GLY A 298 18.97 -15.16 -20.52
N VAL A 299 17.91 -15.29 -21.34
CA VAL A 299 17.78 -16.32 -22.37
C VAL A 299 17.59 -15.67 -23.74
N SER A 300 18.15 -16.30 -24.78
CA SER A 300 17.97 -15.89 -26.17
C SER A 300 16.88 -16.74 -26.83
N ALA A 301 15.99 -16.10 -27.58
CA ALA A 301 14.90 -16.76 -28.29
C ALA A 301 14.56 -16.00 -29.59
N ALA A 302 13.92 -16.68 -30.54
CA ALA A 302 13.54 -16.11 -31.83
C ALA A 302 12.53 -14.95 -31.69
N GLU A 303 11.71 -14.97 -30.63
CA GLU A 303 10.76 -13.92 -30.31
C GLU A 303 10.94 -13.40 -28.87
N PRO A 304 10.50 -12.16 -28.55
CA PRO A 304 10.61 -11.61 -27.21
C PRO A 304 9.82 -12.43 -26.18
N LEU A 305 10.54 -12.95 -25.16
CA LEU A 305 9.95 -13.70 -24.07
C LEU A 305 9.58 -12.81 -22.88
N TYR A 306 8.53 -13.22 -22.18
CA TYR A 306 8.01 -12.60 -20.98
C TYR A 306 7.84 -13.66 -19.89
N VAL A 307 8.08 -13.31 -18.64
CA VAL A 307 7.79 -14.18 -17.49
C VAL A 307 6.28 -14.39 -17.40
N LEU A 308 5.82 -15.63 -17.60
CA LEU A 308 4.41 -16.02 -17.57
C LEU A 308 3.96 -16.39 -16.14
N SER A 309 4.77 -17.20 -15.46
CA SER A 309 4.51 -17.65 -14.10
C SER A 309 5.81 -18.06 -13.42
N LYS A 310 5.73 -18.29 -12.09
CA LYS A 310 6.84 -18.77 -11.27
C LYS A 310 6.36 -19.98 -10.47
N ASP A 311 7.13 -21.06 -10.51
CA ASP A 311 6.95 -22.20 -9.62
C ASP A 311 8.03 -22.13 -8.54
N ALA A 312 7.64 -21.60 -7.39
CA ALA A 312 8.54 -21.45 -6.24
C ALA A 312 9.04 -22.81 -5.71
N ARG A 313 8.20 -23.86 -5.77
CA ARG A 313 8.54 -25.20 -5.23
C ARG A 313 9.64 -25.86 -6.06
N ARG A 314 9.59 -25.69 -7.38
CA ARG A 314 10.62 -26.21 -8.31
C ARG A 314 11.70 -25.20 -8.64
N ASN A 315 11.66 -24.00 -8.05
CA ASN A 315 12.53 -22.87 -8.36
C ASN A 315 12.63 -22.62 -9.88
N ARG A 316 11.48 -22.53 -10.54
CA ARG A 316 11.37 -22.45 -11.99
C ARG A 316 10.64 -21.19 -12.44
N VAL A 317 11.13 -20.57 -13.50
CA VAL A 317 10.51 -19.43 -14.16
C VAL A 317 10.00 -19.88 -15.53
N VAL A 318 8.69 -19.78 -15.73
CA VAL A 318 8.06 -20.11 -17.02
C VAL A 318 8.04 -18.85 -17.86
N VAL A 319 8.55 -18.92 -19.08
CA VAL A 319 8.58 -17.80 -20.02
C VAL A 319 7.88 -18.17 -21.33
N GLY A 320 7.43 -17.16 -22.06
CA GLY A 320 6.78 -17.37 -23.35
C GLY A 320 6.40 -16.05 -24.03
N PRO A 321 5.69 -16.12 -25.17
CA PRO A 321 5.27 -14.93 -25.89
C PRO A 321 4.30 -14.08 -25.06
N ARG A 322 4.29 -12.77 -25.31
CA ARG A 322 3.43 -11.82 -24.58
C ARG A 322 1.94 -12.18 -24.61
N ALA A 323 1.49 -12.85 -25.68
CA ALA A 323 0.11 -13.28 -25.82
C ALA A 323 -0.31 -14.31 -24.76
N ALA A 324 0.63 -15.11 -24.24
CA ALA A 324 0.34 -16.12 -23.21
C ALA A 324 0.05 -15.52 -21.82
N LEU A 325 0.23 -14.21 -21.62
CA LEU A 325 -0.19 -13.49 -20.41
C LEU A 325 -1.64 -13.01 -20.47
N ALA A 326 -2.30 -13.12 -21.62
CA ALA A 326 -3.66 -12.67 -21.81
C ALA A 326 -4.62 -13.57 -21.01
N THR A 327 -5.37 -12.97 -20.10
CA THR A 327 -6.51 -13.63 -19.46
C THR A 327 -7.70 -12.68 -19.43
N ARG A 328 -8.89 -13.26 -19.44
CA ARG A 328 -10.16 -12.58 -19.14
C ARG A 328 -10.70 -12.96 -17.78
N ARG A 329 -10.27 -14.09 -17.23
CA ARG A 329 -10.73 -14.60 -15.95
C ARG A 329 -9.66 -14.36 -14.89
N VAL A 330 -10.00 -13.67 -13.81
CA VAL A 330 -9.07 -13.40 -12.70
C VAL A 330 -9.69 -13.85 -11.38
N GLY A 331 -9.05 -14.83 -10.74
CA GLY A 331 -9.43 -15.26 -9.40
C GLY A 331 -8.94 -14.26 -8.35
N LEU A 332 -9.76 -14.03 -7.33
CA LEU A 332 -9.46 -13.15 -6.21
C LEU A 332 -9.61 -13.92 -4.89
N SER A 333 -8.65 -13.77 -3.99
CA SER A 333 -8.72 -14.29 -2.62
C SER A 333 -7.68 -13.62 -1.71
N PRO A 334 -8.07 -13.08 -0.53
CA PRO A 334 -9.44 -12.85 -0.08
C PRO A 334 -10.07 -11.67 -0.83
N VAL A 335 -11.39 -11.52 -0.68
CA VAL A 335 -12.18 -10.40 -1.23
C VAL A 335 -12.98 -9.71 -0.13
N HIS A 336 -13.08 -8.39 -0.19
CA HIS A 336 -13.95 -7.60 0.67
C HIS A 336 -14.75 -6.60 -0.16
N MET A 337 -16.06 -6.68 0.00
CA MET A 337 -17.04 -5.86 -0.69
C MET A 337 -17.55 -4.76 0.23
N HIS A 338 -17.42 -3.51 -0.20
CA HIS A 338 -18.02 -2.37 0.51
C HIS A 338 -19.49 -2.18 0.13
N ARG A 339 -19.87 -2.61 -1.08
CA ARG A 339 -21.25 -2.68 -1.59
C ARG A 339 -21.48 -4.05 -2.21
N ALA A 340 -22.73 -4.41 -2.46
CA ALA A 340 -23.06 -5.64 -3.17
C ALA A 340 -22.31 -5.77 -4.50
N GLY A 341 -22.03 -6.99 -4.92
CA GLY A 341 -21.30 -7.33 -6.14
C GLY A 341 -21.91 -6.75 -7.42
N SER A 342 -23.24 -6.59 -7.45
CA SER A 342 -23.98 -5.89 -8.51
C SER A 342 -23.53 -4.44 -8.74
N ALA A 343 -22.89 -3.80 -7.76
CA ALA A 343 -22.36 -2.45 -7.90
C ALA A 343 -21.09 -2.40 -8.76
N VAL A 344 -20.38 -3.52 -8.95
CA VAL A 344 -19.11 -3.56 -9.66
C VAL A 344 -19.33 -3.39 -11.17
N GLN A 345 -18.67 -2.38 -11.74
CA GLN A 345 -18.70 -2.08 -13.18
C GLN A 345 -17.34 -2.32 -13.84
N ALA A 346 -16.26 -2.08 -13.10
CA ALA A 346 -14.91 -2.19 -13.60
C ALA A 346 -13.91 -2.53 -12.49
N VAL A 347 -12.73 -3.00 -12.88
CA VAL A 347 -11.62 -3.32 -11.97
C VAL A 347 -10.32 -2.66 -12.39
N ARG A 348 -9.55 -2.16 -11.42
CA ARG A 348 -8.14 -1.79 -11.60
C ARG A 348 -7.25 -2.89 -11.02
N LEU A 349 -6.43 -3.50 -11.85
CA LEU A 349 -5.58 -4.64 -11.45
C LEU A 349 -4.16 -4.22 -11.03
N ARG A 350 -3.80 -2.95 -11.22
CA ARG A 350 -2.50 -2.38 -10.87
C ARG A 350 -2.62 -0.88 -10.62
N TYR A 351 -1.79 -0.36 -9.71
CA TYR A 351 -1.66 1.08 -9.50
C TYR A 351 -1.25 1.81 -10.80
N GLY A 352 -1.92 2.93 -11.08
CA GLY A 352 -1.72 3.72 -12.30
C GLY A 352 -2.27 3.09 -13.59
N ALA A 353 -2.84 1.87 -13.54
CA ALA A 353 -3.49 1.26 -14.69
C ALA A 353 -4.95 1.75 -14.82
N PRO A 354 -5.48 1.87 -16.05
CA PRO A 354 -6.88 2.20 -16.28
C PRO A 354 -7.80 1.09 -15.76
N ALA A 355 -9.00 1.48 -15.35
CA ALA A 355 -10.06 0.53 -15.00
C ALA A 355 -10.48 -0.26 -16.25
N ILE A 356 -10.80 -1.54 -16.05
CA ILE A 356 -11.24 -2.46 -17.09
C ILE A 356 -12.67 -2.89 -16.77
N PRO A 357 -13.64 -2.66 -17.67
CA PRO A 357 -14.98 -3.18 -17.52
C PRO A 357 -14.98 -4.69 -17.27
N CYS A 358 -15.82 -5.14 -16.34
CA CYS A 358 -15.89 -6.53 -15.94
C CYS A 358 -17.27 -6.92 -15.43
N THR A 359 -17.60 -8.20 -15.59
CA THR A 359 -18.69 -8.86 -14.87
C THR A 359 -18.17 -9.45 -13.57
N PHE A 360 -18.95 -9.31 -12.50
CA PHE A 360 -18.62 -9.80 -11.17
C PHE A 360 -19.77 -10.62 -10.58
N ALA A 361 -19.47 -11.45 -9.59
CA ALA A 361 -20.47 -12.30 -8.94
C ALA A 361 -21.50 -11.47 -8.15
N GLU A 362 -22.76 -11.91 -8.16
CA GLU A 362 -23.81 -11.39 -7.29
C GLU A 362 -23.59 -11.89 -5.86
N VAL A 363 -23.02 -11.03 -5.03
CA VAL A 363 -22.69 -11.30 -3.62
C VAL A 363 -23.05 -10.09 -2.76
N ASP A 364 -23.34 -10.32 -1.49
CA ASP A 364 -23.58 -9.23 -0.54
C ASP A 364 -22.28 -8.46 -0.19
N ALA A 365 -22.44 -7.29 0.42
CA ALA A 365 -21.32 -6.59 1.04
C ALA A 365 -20.70 -7.43 2.18
N GLY A 366 -19.40 -7.26 2.44
CA GLY A 366 -18.66 -7.98 3.46
C GLY A 366 -17.50 -8.82 2.92
N ALA A 367 -16.98 -9.70 3.76
CA ALA A 367 -15.82 -10.53 3.47
C ALA A 367 -16.21 -11.84 2.74
N HIS A 368 -15.44 -12.20 1.71
CA HIS A 368 -15.61 -13.41 0.91
C HIS A 368 -14.26 -14.11 0.75
N GLU A 369 -14.25 -15.44 0.86
CA GLU A 369 -13.02 -16.24 0.79
C GLU A 369 -12.39 -16.18 -0.60
N SER A 370 -13.18 -16.44 -1.64
CA SER A 370 -12.72 -16.40 -3.02
C SER A 370 -13.85 -16.02 -3.96
N LEU A 371 -13.54 -15.21 -4.97
CA LEU A 371 -14.44 -14.85 -6.06
C LEU A 371 -13.67 -14.81 -7.37
N VAL A 372 -14.40 -14.77 -8.48
CA VAL A 372 -13.83 -14.68 -9.83
C VAL A 372 -14.45 -13.47 -10.52
N LEU A 373 -13.61 -12.73 -11.22
CA LEU A 373 -14.04 -11.65 -12.12
C LEU A 373 -13.82 -12.07 -13.59
N GLU A 374 -14.75 -11.69 -14.45
CA GLU A 374 -14.67 -11.88 -15.89
C GLU A 374 -14.52 -10.52 -16.57
N LEU A 375 -13.42 -10.31 -17.28
CA LEU A 375 -13.07 -9.05 -17.93
C LEU A 375 -13.65 -8.96 -19.33
N ASP A 376 -14.02 -7.75 -19.74
CA ASP A 376 -14.58 -7.50 -21.08
C ASP A 376 -13.52 -7.53 -22.19
N ARG A 377 -12.24 -7.47 -21.82
CA ARG A 377 -11.10 -7.58 -22.74
C ARG A 377 -9.98 -8.38 -22.10
N ASP A 378 -9.12 -8.93 -22.96
CA ASP A 378 -7.89 -9.56 -22.52
C ASP A 378 -6.99 -8.54 -21.82
N VAL A 379 -6.50 -8.92 -20.64
CA VAL A 379 -5.48 -8.14 -19.94
C VAL A 379 -4.25 -8.97 -19.72
N ARG A 380 -3.12 -8.28 -19.72
CA ARG A 380 -1.80 -8.86 -19.46
C ARG A 380 -1.36 -8.38 -18.09
N GLY A 381 -0.88 -9.29 -17.25
CA GLY A 381 -0.28 -8.91 -15.96
C GLY A 381 -1.25 -8.75 -14.80
N ALA A 382 -2.30 -9.58 -14.74
CA ALA A 382 -2.98 -9.88 -13.47
C ALA A 382 -2.00 -10.67 -12.58
N ALA A 383 -1.08 -9.97 -11.93
CA ALA A 383 -0.01 -10.59 -11.16
C ALA A 383 -0.54 -11.06 -9.80
N PRO A 384 -0.40 -12.36 -9.46
CA PRO A 384 -0.77 -12.86 -8.15
C PRO A 384 -0.14 -12.05 -7.01
N GLY A 385 -0.94 -11.74 -5.98
CA GLY A 385 -0.55 -10.90 -4.85
C GLY A 385 -0.77 -9.38 -5.03
N GLN A 386 -1.09 -8.92 -6.25
CA GLN A 386 -1.54 -7.54 -6.46
C GLN A 386 -2.99 -7.35 -6.00
N THR A 387 -3.39 -6.09 -5.79
CA THR A 387 -4.77 -5.75 -5.45
C THR A 387 -5.61 -5.53 -6.72
N ALA A 388 -6.76 -6.20 -6.78
CA ALA A 388 -7.86 -5.86 -7.67
C ALA A 388 -8.76 -4.84 -6.94
N CYS A 389 -8.80 -3.61 -7.41
CA CYS A 389 -9.66 -2.56 -6.88
C CYS A 389 -10.95 -2.53 -7.72
N LEU A 390 -12.07 -2.90 -7.09
CA LEU A 390 -13.39 -3.04 -7.72
C LEU A 390 -14.12 -1.69 -7.65
N THR A 391 -14.67 -1.25 -8.78
CA THR A 391 -15.13 0.13 -8.95
C THR A 391 -16.50 0.26 -9.59
N ARG A 392 -17.21 1.33 -9.21
CA ARG A 392 -18.44 1.83 -9.83
C ARG A 392 -18.19 3.29 -10.24
N GLY A 393 -18.00 3.54 -11.52
CA GLY A 393 -17.46 4.84 -11.98
C GLY A 393 -16.13 5.17 -11.29
N ASP A 394 -16.10 6.26 -10.53
CA ASP A 394 -14.94 6.72 -9.77
C ASP A 394 -14.95 6.30 -8.28
N LEU A 395 -15.91 5.48 -7.85
CA LEU A 395 -16.04 4.96 -6.49
C LEU A 395 -15.37 3.59 -6.36
N VAL A 396 -14.67 3.37 -5.25
CA VAL A 396 -14.18 2.05 -4.86
C VAL A 396 -15.28 1.33 -4.08
N VAL A 397 -15.83 0.26 -4.66
CA VAL A 397 -16.93 -0.52 -4.08
C VAL A 397 -16.48 -1.85 -3.48
N GLY A 398 -15.21 -2.21 -3.65
CA GLY A 398 -14.61 -3.39 -3.04
C GLY A 398 -13.17 -3.58 -3.46
N TRP A 399 -12.54 -4.61 -2.93
CA TRP A 399 -11.19 -5.01 -3.30
C TRP A 399 -10.98 -6.50 -3.12
N GLY A 400 -10.06 -7.07 -3.88
CA GLY A 400 -9.58 -8.43 -3.69
C GLY A 400 -8.07 -8.53 -3.92
N THR A 401 -7.46 -9.62 -3.46
CA THR A 401 -6.08 -9.94 -3.81
C THR A 401 -6.08 -10.92 -4.98
N ILE A 402 -5.35 -10.63 -6.05
CA ILE A 402 -5.28 -11.49 -7.23
C ILE A 402 -4.65 -12.84 -6.81
N ALA A 403 -5.39 -13.93 -7.02
CA ALA A 403 -4.95 -15.27 -6.70
C ALA A 403 -3.99 -15.81 -7.76
N GLY A 404 -3.12 -16.75 -7.36
CA GLY A 404 -2.39 -17.60 -8.29
C GLY A 404 -3.36 -18.59 -8.95
N GLY A 405 -3.26 -18.74 -10.27
CA GLY A 405 -4.05 -19.72 -11.03
C GLY A 405 -3.62 -21.16 -10.82
#